data_AF-A0A0J9VMD3-F1
#
_entry.id   AF-A0A0J9VMD3-F1
#
_cell.length_a   1.000
_cell.length_b   1.000
_cell.length_c   1.000
_cell.angle_alpha   90.00
_cell.angle_beta   90.00
_cell.angle_gamma   90.00
#
_symmetry.space_group_name_H-M   'P 1'
#
loop_
_entity.id
_entity.type
_entity.pdbx_description
1 polymer ?
#
loop_
_entity_poly.entity_id
_entity_poly.type
_entity_poly.pdbx_seq_one_letter_code
_entity_poly.pdbx_strand_id
1 'polypeptide(L)'
;MALAIVASFFVSESPRWLMMVGKREEAAAVLVDLRRLPADHPRLEKEIKDIEDSVTGIGSSFTGIVKETFTVPSNLRRLQQALLSYALAQLSGANSVTSYFIPIMSIMGIGGGTSESMFLSGMYGFSKFIFSLIASFFFIDALGRRRSLFIGITLQLISHVYIGVFIKYHQEGPVSSSASQAAIAAVFFHAFGYAVGLFVLPYIFGGELWPNRLRSFGGAVSQTFHWLFIYAVKYSIPSLLKTTDNWGAFLFFAGWCFLALIYVFFMVPEISGLSVEEIDYLFKGSWFNAYKRARRHPVIDSVEDGKNKLPEEPGSKNLVPQLSLVKGNELDEPLKTFR
;
A
#
# COMPACT_ATOMS: atom_id res chain seq x y z
N MET A 1 -8.82 -21.93 -11.28
CA MET A 1 -7.63 -22.30 -12.08
C MET A 1 -7.94 -22.46 -13.56
N ALA A 2 -8.65 -23.48 -14.03
CA ALA A 2 -8.88 -23.71 -15.47
C ALA A 2 -9.38 -22.46 -16.24
N LEU A 3 -10.39 -21.76 -15.73
CA LEU A 3 -10.87 -20.50 -16.32
C LEU A 3 -9.79 -19.41 -16.45
N ALA A 4 -8.88 -19.29 -15.47
CA ALA A 4 -7.80 -18.30 -15.51
C ALA A 4 -6.70 -18.68 -16.52
N ILE A 5 -6.42 -19.99 -16.65
CA ILE A 5 -5.50 -20.51 -17.67
C ILE A 5 -6.07 -20.24 -19.07
N VAL A 6 -7.34 -20.59 -19.30
CA VAL A 6 -8.04 -20.29 -20.57
C VAL A 6 -8.05 -18.79 -20.85
N ALA A 7 -8.41 -17.96 -19.86
CA ALA A 7 -8.41 -16.50 -20.00
C ALA A 7 -7.02 -15.92 -20.35
N SER A 8 -5.92 -16.48 -19.82
CA SER A 8 -4.58 -15.97 -20.10
C SER A 8 -4.15 -16.05 -21.57
N PHE A 9 -4.72 -16.97 -22.37
CA PHE A 9 -4.50 -17.01 -23.83
C PHE A 9 -5.16 -15.85 -24.60
N PHE A 10 -6.07 -15.09 -23.96
CA PHE A 10 -6.75 -13.94 -24.55
C PHE A 10 -6.22 -12.60 -24.02
N VAL A 11 -5.25 -12.62 -23.09
CA VAL A 11 -4.65 -11.40 -22.52
C VAL A 11 -3.43 -11.02 -23.36
N SER A 12 -3.38 -9.76 -23.81
CA SER A 12 -2.20 -9.23 -24.50
C SER A 12 -1.00 -9.17 -23.56
N GLU A 13 0.18 -9.54 -24.08
CA GLU A 13 1.43 -9.52 -23.31
C GLU A 13 1.83 -8.09 -22.92
N SER A 14 2.55 -7.96 -21.81
CA SER A 14 2.96 -6.67 -21.24
C SER A 14 3.77 -5.85 -22.25
N PRO A 15 3.37 -4.61 -22.60
CA PRO A 15 4.15 -3.74 -23.49
C PRO A 15 5.58 -3.51 -23.02
N ARG A 16 5.82 -3.49 -21.71
CA ARG A 16 7.17 -3.36 -21.14
C ARG A 16 8.02 -4.61 -21.40
N TRP A 17 7.42 -5.80 -21.34
CA TRP A 17 8.12 -7.05 -21.68
C TRP A 17 8.38 -7.14 -23.19
N LEU A 18 7.40 -6.80 -24.01
CA LEU A 18 7.54 -6.76 -25.47
C LEU A 18 8.70 -5.84 -25.89
N MET A 19 8.80 -4.64 -25.31
CA MET A 19 9.96 -3.75 -25.50
C MET A 19 11.28 -4.39 -25.03
N MET A 20 11.30 -5.06 -23.86
CA MET A 20 12.51 -5.75 -23.36
C MET A 20 13.03 -6.87 -24.27
N VAL A 21 12.15 -7.53 -25.03
CA VAL A 21 12.55 -8.55 -26.02
C VAL A 21 12.67 -8.02 -27.45
N GLY A 22 12.67 -6.69 -27.63
CA GLY A 22 12.86 -6.02 -28.92
C GLY A 22 11.62 -5.95 -29.82
N LYS A 23 10.45 -6.42 -29.36
CA LYS A 23 9.17 -6.40 -30.09
C LYS A 23 8.47 -5.02 -29.98
N ARG A 24 9.14 -3.97 -30.48
CA ARG A 24 8.67 -2.57 -30.36
C ARG A 24 7.29 -2.33 -30.99
N GLU A 25 7.05 -2.88 -32.18
CA GLU A 25 5.78 -2.68 -32.92
C GLU A 25 4.60 -3.35 -32.22
N GLU A 26 4.78 -4.60 -31.75
CA GLU A 26 3.76 -5.29 -30.93
C GLU A 26 3.48 -4.53 -29.63
N ALA A 27 4.51 -4.02 -28.95
CA ALA A 27 4.34 -3.22 -27.74
C ALA A 27 3.52 -1.94 -27.99
N ALA A 28 3.77 -1.25 -29.11
CA ALA A 28 3.00 -0.06 -29.50
C ALA A 28 1.54 -0.42 -29.84
N ALA A 29 1.29 -1.50 -30.58
CA ALA A 29 -0.06 -1.97 -30.89
C ALA A 29 -0.87 -2.35 -29.65
N VAL A 30 -0.24 -3.03 -28.68
CA VAL A 30 -0.89 -3.34 -27.39
C VAL A 30 -1.17 -2.07 -26.57
N LEU A 31 -0.29 -1.06 -26.61
CA LEU A 31 -0.56 0.24 -25.96
C LEU A 31 -1.72 0.99 -26.61
N VAL A 32 -1.85 0.97 -27.94
CA VAL A 32 -3.01 1.52 -28.68
C VAL A 32 -4.32 0.92 -28.17
N ASP A 33 -4.42 -0.42 -28.10
CA ASP A 33 -5.65 -1.09 -27.65
C ASP A 33 -5.93 -0.91 -26.15
N LEU A 34 -4.89 -0.97 -25.29
CA LEU A 34 -5.01 -0.73 -23.84
C LEU A 34 -5.41 0.71 -23.50
N ARG A 35 -4.96 1.70 -24.27
CA ARG A 35 -5.26 3.12 -24.03
C ARG A 35 -6.51 3.58 -24.76
N ARG A 36 -6.95 2.87 -25.79
CA ARG A 36 -8.03 3.26 -26.72
C ARG A 36 -7.76 4.63 -27.34
N LEU A 37 -6.50 4.89 -27.69
CA LEU A 37 -6.03 6.13 -28.31
C LEU A 37 -5.43 5.86 -29.69
N PRO A 38 -5.52 6.81 -30.65
CA PRO A 38 -4.78 6.75 -31.91
C PRO A 38 -3.26 6.56 -31.71
N ALA A 39 -2.61 5.92 -32.69
CA ALA A 39 -1.18 5.61 -32.62
C ALA A 39 -0.27 6.86 -32.61
N ASP A 40 -0.75 7.96 -33.20
CA ASP A 40 -0.15 9.29 -33.28
C ASP A 40 -0.51 10.21 -32.09
N HIS A 41 -1.27 9.71 -31.11
CA HIS A 41 -1.69 10.54 -29.98
C HIS A 41 -0.47 10.88 -29.08
N PRO A 42 -0.17 12.16 -28.79
CA PRO A 42 1.09 12.56 -28.11
C PRO A 42 1.35 11.91 -26.74
N ARG A 43 0.28 11.58 -26.00
CA ARG A 43 0.37 10.81 -24.74
C ARG A 43 0.96 9.40 -24.96
N LEU A 44 0.62 8.76 -26.08
CA LEU A 44 1.05 7.41 -26.42
C LEU A 44 2.53 7.40 -26.84
N GLU A 45 2.93 8.34 -27.70
CA GLU A 45 4.34 8.52 -28.08
C GLU A 45 5.22 8.75 -26.85
N LYS A 46 4.77 9.62 -25.92
CA LYS A 46 5.45 9.84 -24.65
C LYS A 46 5.55 8.54 -23.84
N GLU A 47 4.46 7.80 -23.65
CA GLU A 47 4.48 6.56 -22.87
C GLU A 47 5.35 5.47 -23.50
N ILE A 48 5.36 5.35 -24.84
CA ILE A 48 6.27 4.47 -25.59
C ILE A 48 7.73 4.85 -25.32
N LYS A 49 8.06 6.14 -25.38
CA LYS A 49 9.41 6.64 -25.11
C LYS A 49 9.83 6.43 -23.66
N ASP A 50 8.96 6.75 -22.70
CA ASP A 50 9.20 6.53 -21.26
C ASP A 50 9.44 5.03 -20.95
N ILE A 51 8.81 4.11 -21.71
CA ILE A 51 9.09 2.68 -21.62
C ILE A 51 10.45 2.34 -22.25
N GLU A 52 10.75 2.83 -23.45
CA GLU A 52 11.99 2.58 -24.18
C GLU A 52 13.23 3.08 -23.42
N ASP A 53 13.18 4.30 -22.89
CA ASP A 53 14.21 4.88 -22.01
C ASP A 53 14.39 4.02 -20.72
N SER A 54 13.31 3.40 -20.22
CA SER A 54 13.38 2.49 -19.06
C SER A 54 13.93 1.09 -19.38
N VAL A 55 13.94 0.69 -20.66
CA VAL A 55 14.35 -0.65 -21.13
C VAL A 55 15.79 -0.66 -21.65
N THR A 56 16.23 0.40 -22.33
CA THR A 56 17.60 0.54 -22.85
C THR A 56 18.68 0.46 -21.75
N GLY A 57 18.33 0.77 -20.50
CA GLY A 57 19.19 0.57 -19.32
C GLY A 57 19.24 -0.86 -18.74
N ILE A 58 18.53 -1.85 -19.28
CA ILE A 58 18.39 -3.21 -18.72
C ILE A 58 19.51 -4.18 -19.19
N GLY A 59 20.62 -3.65 -19.70
CA GLY A 59 21.82 -4.42 -20.05
C GLY A 59 22.65 -4.88 -18.83
N SER A 60 22.20 -5.87 -18.07
CA SER A 60 23.02 -6.46 -16.99
C SER A 60 22.77 -7.95 -16.77
N SER A 61 23.86 -8.72 -16.67
CA SER A 61 23.83 -10.13 -16.26
C SER A 61 23.09 -10.32 -14.93
N PHE A 62 22.48 -11.50 -14.74
CA PHE A 62 21.80 -11.89 -13.51
C PHE A 62 22.66 -11.67 -12.26
N THR A 63 23.97 -11.95 -12.32
CA THR A 63 24.92 -11.69 -11.22
C THR A 63 25.06 -10.21 -10.89
N GLY A 64 24.91 -9.33 -11.89
CA GLY A 64 24.85 -7.87 -11.71
C GLY A 64 23.57 -7.45 -10.98
N ILE A 65 22.41 -7.99 -11.37
CA ILE A 65 21.11 -7.74 -10.71
C ILE A 65 21.14 -8.16 -9.24
N VAL A 66 21.65 -9.36 -8.95
CA VAL A 66 21.83 -9.87 -7.58
C VAL A 66 22.75 -8.94 -6.80
N LYS A 67 23.96 -8.68 -7.31
CA LYS A 67 24.94 -7.81 -6.64
C LYS A 67 24.33 -6.44 -6.34
N GLU A 68 23.73 -5.79 -7.33
CA GLU A 68 23.12 -4.47 -7.18
C GLU A 68 21.99 -4.43 -6.15
N THR A 69 21.19 -5.49 -6.05
CA THR A 69 20.10 -5.59 -5.06
C THR A 69 20.63 -5.58 -3.63
N PHE A 70 21.75 -6.27 -3.37
CA PHE A 70 22.31 -6.42 -2.03
C PHE A 70 23.40 -5.38 -1.68
N THR A 71 24.15 -4.85 -2.65
CA THR A 71 25.26 -3.92 -2.38
C THR A 71 24.89 -2.45 -2.52
N VAL A 72 23.85 -2.08 -3.28
CA VAL A 72 23.45 -0.66 -3.40
C VAL A 72 22.57 -0.28 -2.21
N PRO A 73 22.94 0.72 -1.38
CA PRO A 73 22.22 1.02 -0.15
C PRO A 73 20.73 1.39 -0.33
N SER A 74 20.34 1.99 -1.47
CA SER A 74 18.92 2.25 -1.76
C SER A 74 18.13 0.96 -2.02
N ASN A 75 18.72 0.00 -2.73
CA ASN A 75 18.07 -1.26 -3.10
C ASN A 75 18.03 -2.22 -1.91
N LEU A 76 19.07 -2.22 -1.08
CA LEU A 76 19.07 -2.99 0.17
C LEU A 76 18.01 -2.49 1.16
N ARG A 77 17.80 -1.16 1.29
CA ARG A 77 16.69 -0.61 2.09
C ARG A 77 15.32 -1.06 1.57
N ARG A 78 15.15 -1.07 0.24
CA ARG A 78 13.91 -1.53 -0.42
C ARG A 78 13.66 -3.02 -0.12
N LEU A 79 14.69 -3.85 -0.23
CA LEU A 79 14.63 -5.25 0.19
C LEU A 79 14.21 -5.37 1.66
N GLN A 80 14.90 -4.66 2.57
CA GLN A 80 14.59 -4.70 4.01
C GLN A 80 13.13 -4.30 4.31
N GLN A 81 12.59 -3.28 3.65
CA GLN A 81 11.20 -2.86 3.79
C GLN A 81 10.21 -3.92 3.28
N ALA A 82 10.46 -4.51 2.11
CA ALA A 82 9.66 -5.61 1.58
C ALA A 82 9.66 -6.80 2.56
N LEU A 83 10.84 -7.27 2.98
CA LEU A 83 10.98 -8.40 3.91
C LEU A 83 10.31 -8.12 5.26
N LEU A 84 10.52 -6.94 5.84
CA LEU A 84 9.94 -6.58 7.14
C LEU A 84 8.42 -6.41 7.08
N SER A 85 7.87 -5.85 5.99
CA SER A 85 6.42 -5.77 5.82
C SER A 85 5.76 -7.15 5.71
N TYR A 86 6.33 -8.07 4.92
CA TYR A 86 5.87 -9.46 4.87
C TYR A 86 6.02 -10.17 6.22
N ALA A 87 7.14 -9.98 6.92
CA ALA A 87 7.39 -10.54 8.24
C ALA A 87 6.33 -10.07 9.26
N LEU A 88 6.10 -8.76 9.38
CA LEU A 88 5.09 -8.19 10.30
C LEU A 88 3.69 -8.69 9.97
N ALA A 89 3.32 -8.78 8.69
CA ALA A 89 2.03 -9.32 8.28
C ALA A 89 1.84 -10.79 8.71
N GLN A 90 2.87 -11.65 8.59
CA GLN A 90 2.78 -13.04 9.03
C GLN A 90 2.85 -13.21 10.55
N LEU A 91 3.76 -12.48 11.21
CA LEU A 91 3.97 -12.52 12.66
C LEU A 91 2.81 -11.90 13.45
N SER A 92 1.94 -11.11 12.80
CA SER A 92 0.65 -10.68 13.37
C SER A 92 -0.32 -11.83 13.68
N GLY A 93 -0.01 -13.06 13.26
CA GLY A 93 -0.83 -14.24 13.54
C GLY A 93 -2.08 -14.39 12.68
N ALA A 94 -2.34 -13.50 11.71
CA ALA A 94 -3.59 -13.54 10.96
C ALA A 94 -3.82 -14.82 10.14
N ASN A 95 -2.76 -15.29 9.48
CA ASN A 95 -2.77 -16.57 8.77
C ASN A 95 -2.78 -17.77 9.72
N SER A 96 -2.26 -17.62 10.95
CA SER A 96 -2.34 -18.59 12.03
C SER A 96 -3.79 -18.78 12.51
N VAL A 97 -4.46 -17.68 12.88
CA VAL A 97 -5.88 -17.68 13.28
C VAL A 97 -6.77 -18.23 12.16
N THR A 98 -6.44 -17.93 10.90
CA THR A 98 -7.16 -18.50 9.76
C THR A 98 -6.94 -20.01 9.60
N SER A 99 -5.69 -20.48 9.72
CA SER A 99 -5.35 -21.90 9.54
C SER A 99 -5.79 -22.79 10.71
N TYR A 100 -5.86 -22.22 11.91
CA TYR A 100 -6.24 -22.90 13.16
C TYR A 100 -7.60 -22.45 13.68
N PHE A 101 -8.45 -21.87 12.82
CA PHE A 101 -9.74 -21.28 13.22
C PHE A 101 -10.62 -22.23 14.05
N ILE A 102 -10.77 -23.49 13.61
CA ILE A 102 -11.58 -24.49 14.33
C ILE A 102 -10.93 -24.94 15.66
N PRO A 103 -9.63 -25.29 15.72
CA PRO A 103 -8.93 -25.47 17.00
C PRO A 103 -9.09 -24.29 17.97
N ILE A 104 -9.03 -23.05 17.48
CA ILE A 104 -9.17 -21.84 18.31
C ILE A 104 -10.61 -21.69 18.83
N MET A 105 -11.62 -21.94 18.01
CA MET A 105 -13.02 -21.98 18.47
C MET A 105 -13.21 -23.05 19.55
N SER A 106 -12.65 -24.25 19.36
CA SER A 106 -12.71 -25.33 20.35
C SER A 106 -12.02 -24.96 21.67
N ILE A 107 -10.86 -24.28 21.63
CA ILE A 107 -10.17 -23.76 22.83
C ILE A 107 -11.03 -22.71 23.57
N MET A 108 -11.88 -21.97 22.86
CA MET A 108 -12.83 -21.00 23.43
C MET A 108 -14.17 -21.65 23.87
N GLY A 109 -14.26 -22.99 23.88
CA GLY A 109 -15.47 -23.73 24.26
C GLY A 109 -16.59 -23.71 23.21
N ILE A 110 -16.25 -23.42 21.95
CA ILE A 110 -17.21 -23.28 20.84
C ILE A 110 -17.03 -24.41 19.82
N GLY A 111 -18.12 -25.11 19.55
CA GLY A 111 -18.19 -26.22 18.60
C GLY A 111 -18.03 -27.59 19.25
N GLY A 112 -18.71 -28.59 18.68
CA GLY A 112 -18.55 -29.99 19.04
C GLY A 112 -18.76 -30.98 17.89
N GLY A 113 -19.38 -30.55 16.78
CA GLY A 113 -19.63 -31.39 15.60
C GLY A 113 -18.77 -31.04 14.39
N THR A 114 -18.49 -32.03 13.53
CA THR A 114 -17.82 -31.84 12.24
C THR A 114 -18.61 -30.90 11.31
N SER A 115 -19.93 -31.06 11.24
CA SER A 115 -20.83 -30.24 10.42
C SER A 115 -20.83 -28.77 10.86
N GLU A 116 -20.96 -28.53 12.17
CA GLU A 116 -20.88 -27.22 12.80
C GLU A 116 -19.51 -26.56 12.55
N SER A 117 -18.42 -27.31 12.72
CA SER A 117 -17.06 -26.83 12.44
C SER A 117 -16.87 -26.43 10.97
N MET A 118 -17.39 -27.24 10.03
CA MET A 118 -17.34 -26.90 8.60
C MET A 118 -18.18 -25.64 8.29
N PHE A 119 -19.35 -25.50 8.91
CA PHE A 119 -20.22 -24.33 8.75
C PHE A 119 -19.57 -23.04 9.29
N LEU A 120 -19.01 -23.07 10.51
CA LEU A 120 -18.29 -21.95 11.11
C LEU A 120 -17.08 -21.54 10.25
N SER A 121 -16.32 -22.50 9.72
CA SER A 121 -15.19 -22.24 8.82
C SER A 121 -15.65 -21.57 7.51
N GLY A 122 -16.75 -22.06 6.93
CA GLY A 122 -17.37 -21.47 5.74
C GLY A 122 -17.86 -20.03 5.97
N MET A 123 -18.57 -19.78 7.08
CA MET A 123 -18.99 -18.43 7.49
C MET A 123 -17.80 -17.50 7.65
N TYR A 124 -16.75 -17.93 8.36
CA TYR A 124 -15.54 -17.13 8.57
C TYR A 124 -14.82 -16.81 7.25
N GLY A 125 -14.73 -17.78 6.33
CA GLY A 125 -14.20 -17.56 4.98
C GLY A 125 -15.02 -16.53 4.17
N PHE A 126 -16.35 -16.64 4.20
CA PHE A 126 -17.24 -15.69 3.53
C PHE A 126 -17.18 -14.29 4.15
N SER A 127 -17.17 -14.18 5.49
CA SER A 127 -16.99 -12.91 6.19
C SER A 127 -15.66 -12.27 5.82
N LYS A 128 -14.55 -13.02 5.75
CA LYS A 128 -13.25 -12.50 5.27
C LYS A 128 -13.30 -11.99 3.84
N PHE A 129 -14.07 -12.61 2.95
CA PHE A 129 -14.28 -12.10 1.60
C PHE A 129 -14.99 -10.74 1.61
N ILE A 130 -16.12 -10.63 2.33
CA ILE A 130 -16.86 -9.36 2.48
C ILE A 130 -16.00 -8.28 3.15
N PHE A 131 -15.25 -8.62 4.21
CA PHE A 131 -14.31 -7.73 4.89
C PHE A 131 -13.22 -7.20 3.95
N SER A 132 -12.70 -8.05 3.06
CA SER A 132 -11.71 -7.65 2.06
C SER A 132 -12.29 -6.68 1.03
N LEU A 133 -13.55 -6.88 0.60
CA LEU A 133 -14.24 -5.93 -0.29
C LEU A 133 -14.45 -4.57 0.39
N ILE A 134 -14.93 -4.56 1.64
CA ILE A 134 -15.13 -3.33 2.42
C ILE A 134 -13.80 -2.59 2.63
N ALA A 135 -12.74 -3.32 2.99
CA ALA A 135 -11.40 -2.78 3.15
C ALA A 135 -10.88 -2.12 1.85
N SER A 136 -11.10 -2.79 0.70
CA SER A 136 -10.69 -2.28 -0.61
C SER A 136 -11.42 -1.00 -0.97
N PHE A 137 -12.76 -1.01 -1.02
CA PHE A 137 -13.54 0.11 -1.56
C PHE A 137 -13.66 1.32 -0.62
N PHE A 138 -13.64 1.12 0.70
CA PHE A 138 -13.90 2.20 1.65
C PHE A 138 -12.68 2.62 2.47
N PHE A 139 -11.79 1.70 2.84
CA PHE A 139 -10.67 2.04 3.73
C PHE A 139 -9.42 2.46 2.97
N ILE A 140 -9.00 1.72 1.94
CA ILE A 140 -7.76 2.05 1.21
C ILE A 140 -7.89 3.37 0.46
N ASP A 141 -9.01 3.57 -0.25
CA ASP A 141 -9.17 4.70 -1.17
C ASP A 141 -9.73 5.96 -0.48
N ALA A 142 -10.67 5.85 0.47
CA ALA A 142 -11.30 7.04 1.08
C ALA A 142 -10.63 7.54 2.39
N LEU A 143 -10.06 6.64 3.21
CA LEU A 143 -9.38 7.02 4.46
C LEU A 143 -7.88 7.29 4.28
N GLY A 144 -7.28 6.86 3.17
CA GLY A 144 -5.85 6.92 2.90
C GLY A 144 -5.08 5.75 3.49
N ARG A 145 -4.06 5.29 2.75
CA ARG A 145 -3.34 4.03 3.01
C ARG A 145 -2.75 3.99 4.42
N ARG A 146 -2.13 5.08 4.92
CA ARG A 146 -1.49 5.08 6.24
C ARG A 146 -2.48 5.07 7.41
N ARG A 147 -3.63 5.74 7.28
CA ARG A 147 -4.65 5.76 8.35
C ARG A 147 -5.32 4.40 8.50
N SER A 148 -5.64 3.75 7.37
CA SER A 148 -6.23 2.41 7.36
C SER A 148 -5.30 1.36 7.97
N LEU A 149 -3.99 1.45 7.71
CA LEU A 149 -2.99 0.63 8.42
C LEU A 149 -3.08 0.76 9.95
N PHE A 150 -3.13 2.00 10.48
CA PHE A 150 -3.27 2.22 11.92
C PHE A 150 -4.57 1.64 12.49
N ILE A 151 -5.70 1.89 11.84
CA ILE A 151 -7.02 1.39 12.30
C ILE A 151 -7.03 -0.14 12.30
N GLY A 152 -6.59 -0.76 11.20
CA GLY A 152 -6.57 -2.21 11.04
C GLY A 152 -5.67 -2.91 12.05
N ILE A 153 -4.43 -2.44 12.24
CA ILE A 153 -3.50 -3.02 13.21
C ILE A 153 -4.00 -2.83 14.64
N THR A 154 -4.56 -1.66 14.98
CA THR A 154 -5.06 -1.37 16.33
C THR A 154 -6.24 -2.29 16.67
N LEU A 155 -7.17 -2.48 15.73
CA LEU A 155 -8.28 -3.41 15.89
C LEU A 155 -7.80 -4.86 16.04
N GLN A 156 -6.82 -5.26 15.24
CA GLN A 156 -6.21 -6.60 15.31
C GLN A 156 -5.51 -6.84 16.67
N LEU A 157 -4.77 -5.84 17.18
CA LEU A 157 -4.10 -5.85 18.48
C LEU A 157 -5.10 -6.00 19.62
N ILE A 158 -6.13 -5.14 19.67
CA ILE A 158 -7.16 -5.16 20.73
C ILE A 158 -7.88 -6.51 20.73
N SER A 159 -8.20 -7.04 19.54
CA SER A 159 -8.84 -8.34 19.37
C SER A 159 -7.96 -9.48 19.91
N HIS A 160 -6.66 -9.49 19.60
CA HIS A 160 -5.72 -10.49 20.15
C HIS A 160 -5.58 -10.41 21.66
N VAL A 161 -5.49 -9.20 22.23
CA VAL A 161 -5.48 -9.02 23.69
C VAL A 161 -6.76 -9.57 24.31
N TYR A 162 -7.92 -9.27 23.73
CA TYR A 162 -9.21 -9.79 24.20
C TYR A 162 -9.28 -11.32 24.14
N ILE A 163 -8.93 -11.93 23.00
CA ILE A 163 -8.96 -13.39 22.82
C ILE A 163 -8.00 -14.08 23.80
N GLY A 164 -6.78 -13.56 23.98
CA GLY A 164 -5.82 -14.10 24.94
C GLY A 164 -6.34 -14.03 26.38
N VAL A 165 -6.84 -12.86 26.82
CA VAL A 165 -7.40 -12.69 28.16
C VAL A 165 -8.64 -13.58 28.38
N PHE A 166 -9.52 -13.70 27.37
CA PHE A 166 -10.69 -14.57 27.43
C PHE A 166 -10.29 -16.04 27.60
N ILE A 167 -9.38 -16.56 26.76
CA ILE A 167 -8.93 -17.95 26.82
C ILE A 167 -8.33 -18.27 28.19
N LYS A 168 -7.51 -17.36 28.74
CA LYS A 168 -6.92 -17.54 30.08
C LYS A 168 -8.01 -17.75 31.15
N TYR A 169 -9.00 -16.84 31.23
CA TYR A 169 -10.06 -16.96 32.22
C TYR A 169 -11.00 -18.16 31.97
N HIS A 170 -11.23 -18.52 30.70
CA HIS A 170 -12.01 -19.70 30.34
C HIS A 170 -11.33 -21.02 30.74
N GLN A 171 -10.00 -21.07 30.75
CA GLN A 171 -9.22 -22.21 31.24
C GLN A 171 -9.21 -22.30 32.78
N GLU A 172 -9.32 -21.16 33.47
CA GLU A 172 -9.39 -21.09 34.95
C GLU A 172 -10.80 -21.41 35.49
N GLY A 173 -11.87 -21.19 34.72
CA GLY A 173 -13.23 -21.51 35.13
C GLY A 173 -14.35 -21.05 34.18
N PRO A 174 -15.62 -21.22 34.55
CA PRO A 174 -16.75 -20.81 33.74
C PRO A 174 -16.82 -19.28 33.60
N VAL A 175 -16.78 -18.81 32.35
CA VAL A 175 -16.95 -17.40 31.96
C VAL A 175 -18.38 -17.13 31.47
N SER A 176 -18.82 -15.88 31.57
CA SER A 176 -20.17 -15.49 31.16
C SER A 176 -20.40 -15.66 29.66
N SER A 177 -21.62 -16.03 29.26
CA SER A 177 -21.97 -16.22 27.84
C SER A 177 -21.72 -14.98 26.99
N SER A 178 -21.89 -13.78 27.57
CA SER A 178 -21.58 -12.50 26.92
C SER A 178 -20.09 -12.34 26.61
N ALA A 179 -19.20 -12.82 27.48
CA ALA A 179 -17.76 -12.82 27.21
C ALA A 179 -17.41 -13.79 26.07
N SER A 180 -18.01 -14.97 26.03
CA SER A 180 -17.81 -15.92 24.92
C SER A 180 -18.32 -15.38 23.57
N GLN A 181 -19.46 -14.68 23.56
CA GLN A 181 -19.96 -14.00 22.36
C GLN A 181 -19.03 -12.87 21.91
N ALA A 182 -18.49 -12.09 22.84
CA ALA A 182 -17.50 -11.06 22.55
C ALA A 182 -16.16 -11.65 22.04
N ALA A 183 -15.76 -12.84 22.51
CA ALA A 183 -14.57 -13.54 22.02
C ALA A 183 -14.74 -14.00 20.55
N ILE A 184 -15.93 -14.51 20.19
CA ILE A 184 -16.29 -14.78 18.79
C ILE A 184 -16.17 -13.50 17.97
N ALA A 185 -16.84 -12.41 18.41
CA ALA A 185 -16.81 -11.13 17.72
C ALA A 185 -15.37 -10.60 17.54
N ALA A 186 -14.50 -10.76 18.54
CA ALA A 186 -13.08 -10.40 18.47
C ALA A 186 -12.33 -11.18 17.37
N VAL A 187 -12.63 -12.47 17.12
CA VAL A 187 -12.02 -13.21 16.00
C VAL A 187 -12.42 -12.61 14.64
N PHE A 188 -13.67 -12.17 14.48
CA PHE A 188 -14.12 -11.48 13.25
C PHE A 188 -13.53 -10.06 13.13
N PHE A 189 -13.46 -9.29 14.22
CA PHE A 189 -12.80 -7.97 14.23
C PHE A 189 -11.30 -8.07 13.95
N HIS A 190 -10.61 -9.08 14.48
CA HIS A 190 -9.23 -9.40 14.13
C HIS A 190 -9.10 -9.65 12.62
N ALA A 191 -10.00 -10.44 12.02
CA ALA A 191 -9.98 -10.74 10.59
C ALA A 191 -10.23 -9.50 9.71
N PHE A 192 -11.18 -8.64 10.11
CA PHE A 192 -11.43 -7.35 9.46
C PHE A 192 -10.24 -6.39 9.61
N GLY A 193 -9.67 -6.28 10.81
CA GLY A 193 -8.49 -5.45 11.10
C GLY A 193 -7.26 -5.86 10.29
N TYR A 194 -7.04 -7.17 10.11
CA TYR A 194 -6.00 -7.66 9.21
C TYR A 194 -6.25 -7.24 7.74
N ALA A 195 -7.48 -7.39 7.24
CA ALA A 195 -7.85 -7.05 5.86
C ALA A 195 -7.69 -5.54 5.55
N VAL A 196 -8.07 -4.68 6.50
CA VAL A 196 -7.89 -3.22 6.43
C VAL A 196 -6.42 -2.79 6.64
N GLY A 197 -5.67 -3.55 7.44
CA GLY A 197 -4.32 -3.23 7.88
C GLY A 197 -3.23 -4.07 7.21
N LEU A 198 -2.66 -5.02 7.97
CA LEU A 198 -1.40 -5.69 7.60
C LEU A 198 -1.48 -6.59 6.37
N PHE A 199 -2.68 -6.94 5.90
CA PHE A 199 -2.83 -7.59 4.60
C PHE A 199 -2.33 -6.69 3.47
N VAL A 200 -2.63 -5.39 3.53
CA VAL A 200 -2.38 -4.44 2.43
C VAL A 200 -0.91 -4.01 2.35
N LEU A 201 -0.27 -3.88 3.52
CA LEU A 201 1.10 -3.36 3.67
C LEU A 201 2.15 -3.98 2.73
N PRO A 202 2.24 -5.31 2.58
CA PRO A 202 3.30 -5.94 1.80
C PRO A 202 3.04 -5.88 0.29
N TYR A 203 1.78 -5.74 -0.15
CA TYR A 203 1.44 -5.64 -1.58
C TYR A 203 1.60 -4.21 -2.09
N ILE A 204 1.29 -3.21 -1.26
CA ILE A 204 1.68 -1.80 -1.48
C ILE A 204 3.18 -1.72 -1.78
N PHE A 205 4.02 -2.23 -0.86
CA PHE A 205 5.47 -2.20 -1.07
C PHE A 205 5.94 -3.19 -2.13
N GLY A 206 5.28 -4.35 -2.30
CA GLY A 206 5.70 -5.37 -3.26
C GLY A 206 5.63 -4.91 -4.73
N GLY A 207 4.65 -4.08 -5.09
CA GLY A 207 4.50 -3.56 -6.47
C GLY A 207 5.29 -2.28 -6.73
N GLU A 208 5.18 -1.30 -5.82
CA GLU A 208 5.61 0.09 -6.06
C GLU A 208 7.09 0.34 -5.69
N LEU A 209 7.68 -0.50 -4.82
CA LEU A 209 9.01 -0.24 -4.26
C LEU A 209 10.17 -0.62 -5.19
N TRP A 210 9.99 -1.58 -6.10
CA TRP A 210 11.08 -2.09 -6.92
C TRP A 210 11.28 -1.29 -8.23
N PRO A 211 12.50 -0.79 -8.52
CA PRO A 211 12.84 -0.22 -9.82
C PRO A 211 12.61 -1.22 -10.95
N ASN A 212 12.20 -0.77 -12.15
CA ASN A 212 11.85 -1.63 -13.29
C ASN A 212 12.88 -2.76 -13.53
N ARG A 213 14.18 -2.42 -13.55
CA ARG A 213 15.30 -3.35 -13.78
C ARG A 213 15.47 -4.42 -12.69
N LEU A 214 15.06 -4.15 -11.44
CA LEU A 214 15.14 -5.10 -10.33
C LEU A 214 13.80 -5.77 -10.01
N ARG A 215 12.68 -5.32 -10.61
CA ARG A 215 11.32 -5.71 -10.21
C ARG A 215 11.07 -7.23 -10.24
N SER A 216 11.52 -7.92 -11.30
CA SER A 216 11.34 -9.37 -11.40
C SER A 216 12.12 -10.13 -10.31
N PHE A 217 13.38 -9.76 -10.05
CA PHE A 217 14.21 -10.40 -9.04
C PHE A 217 13.78 -10.05 -7.62
N GLY A 218 13.60 -8.76 -7.32
CA GLY A 218 13.15 -8.27 -6.01
C GLY A 218 11.74 -8.78 -5.66
N GLY A 219 10.84 -8.85 -6.63
CA GLY A 219 9.53 -9.47 -6.49
C GLY A 219 9.61 -10.95 -6.16
N ALA A 220 10.43 -11.72 -6.90
CA ALA A 220 10.67 -13.13 -6.62
C ALA A 220 11.24 -13.36 -5.20
N VAL A 221 12.28 -12.61 -4.80
CA VAL A 221 12.84 -12.68 -3.44
C VAL A 221 11.78 -12.34 -2.39
N SER A 222 11.01 -11.28 -2.59
CA SER A 222 9.94 -10.86 -1.67
C SER A 222 8.89 -11.97 -1.49
N GLN A 223 8.48 -12.63 -2.58
CA GLN A 223 7.55 -13.76 -2.54
C GLN A 223 8.16 -15.01 -1.87
N THR A 224 9.42 -15.35 -2.15
CA THR A 224 10.11 -16.46 -1.47
C THR A 224 10.10 -16.26 0.05
N PHE A 225 10.42 -15.06 0.53
CA PHE A 225 10.36 -14.76 1.97
C PHE A 225 8.93 -14.71 2.51
N HIS A 226 7.95 -14.22 1.75
CA HIS A 226 6.54 -14.27 2.13
C HIS A 226 6.08 -15.71 2.44
N TRP A 227 6.35 -16.64 1.53
CA TRP A 227 6.01 -18.06 1.70
C TRP A 227 6.85 -18.72 2.81
N LEU A 228 8.12 -18.35 2.97
CA LEU A 228 8.96 -18.81 4.07
C LEU A 228 8.42 -18.38 5.44
N PHE A 229 7.96 -17.13 5.59
CA PHE A 229 7.33 -16.65 6.83
C PHE A 229 5.98 -17.32 7.09
N ILE A 230 5.14 -17.54 6.06
CA ILE A 230 3.91 -18.34 6.20
C ILE A 230 4.25 -19.73 6.74
N TYR A 231 5.23 -20.41 6.13
CA TYR A 231 5.65 -21.75 6.53
C TYR A 231 6.18 -21.78 7.97
N ALA A 232 7.12 -20.90 8.30
CA ALA A 232 7.76 -20.86 9.62
C ALA A 232 6.75 -20.59 10.74
N VAL A 233 5.87 -19.60 10.56
CA VAL A 233 4.80 -19.30 11.53
C VAL A 233 3.85 -20.48 11.64
N LYS A 234 3.33 -21.01 10.51
CA LYS A 234 2.37 -22.13 10.50
C LYS A 234 2.93 -23.40 11.17
N TYR A 235 4.19 -23.74 10.91
CA TYR A 235 4.87 -24.87 11.54
C TYR A 235 5.02 -24.67 13.07
N SER A 236 5.25 -23.44 13.50
CA SER A 236 5.48 -23.11 14.92
C SER A 236 4.20 -23.07 15.76
N ILE A 237 3.01 -22.92 15.17
CA ILE A 237 1.75 -22.69 15.92
C ILE A 237 1.44 -23.76 16.98
N PRO A 238 1.51 -25.08 16.70
CA PRO A 238 1.20 -26.09 17.71
C PRO A 238 2.16 -26.03 18.90
N SER A 239 3.45 -25.73 18.66
CA SER A 239 4.46 -25.57 19.70
C SER A 239 4.24 -24.29 20.51
N LEU A 240 3.90 -23.18 19.84
CA LEU A 240 3.61 -21.91 20.48
C LEU A 240 2.38 -22.02 21.40
N LEU A 241 1.27 -22.58 20.90
CA LEU A 241 0.05 -22.81 21.69
C LEU A 241 0.35 -23.68 22.91
N LYS A 242 1.04 -24.82 22.72
CA LYS A 242 1.39 -25.73 23.82
C LYS A 242 2.30 -25.09 24.88
N THR A 243 3.27 -24.28 24.47
CA THR A 243 4.27 -23.68 25.38
C THR A 243 3.76 -22.43 26.10
N THR A 244 2.65 -21.85 25.65
CA THR A 244 2.07 -20.60 26.19
C THR A 244 0.64 -20.79 26.71
N ASP A 245 0.29 -22.03 27.07
CA ASP A 245 -1.02 -22.46 27.57
C ASP A 245 -2.20 -21.97 26.72
N ASN A 246 -2.02 -21.92 25.40
CA ASN A 246 -2.89 -21.32 24.38
C ASN A 246 -3.05 -19.79 24.47
N TRP A 247 -3.36 -19.23 25.65
CA TRP A 247 -3.67 -17.81 25.80
C TRP A 247 -2.51 -16.88 25.46
N GLY A 248 -1.28 -17.26 25.84
CA GLY A 248 -0.08 -16.45 25.62
C GLY A 248 0.31 -16.33 24.14
N ALA A 249 -0.12 -17.25 23.28
CA ALA A 249 0.11 -17.18 21.83
C ALA A 249 -0.58 -15.95 21.21
N PHE A 250 -1.77 -15.59 21.70
CA PHE A 250 -2.49 -14.39 21.25
C PHE A 250 -1.83 -13.11 21.74
N LEU A 251 -1.30 -13.10 22.97
CA LEU A 251 -0.52 -11.96 23.47
C LEU A 251 0.81 -11.81 22.75
N PHE A 252 1.46 -12.90 22.35
CA PHE A 252 2.63 -12.89 21.46
C PHE A 252 2.31 -12.23 20.12
N PHE A 253 1.18 -12.58 19.49
CA PHE A 253 0.73 -11.90 18.27
C PHE A 253 0.34 -10.42 18.50
N ALA A 254 -0.28 -10.09 19.63
CA ALA A 254 -0.55 -8.70 20.01
C ALA A 254 0.74 -7.87 20.13
N GLY A 255 1.82 -8.47 20.67
CA GLY A 255 3.16 -7.87 20.71
C GLY A 255 3.70 -7.57 19.32
N TRP A 256 3.55 -8.49 18.36
CA TRP A 256 3.92 -8.25 16.96
C TRP A 256 3.04 -7.19 16.28
N CYS A 257 1.74 -7.13 16.58
CA CYS A 257 0.88 -6.04 16.12
C CYS A 257 1.33 -4.69 16.71
N PHE A 258 1.77 -4.63 17.96
CA PHE A 258 2.31 -3.41 18.58
C PHE A 258 3.61 -2.95 17.90
N LEU A 259 4.55 -3.88 17.65
CA LEU A 259 5.75 -3.59 16.86
C LEU A 259 5.41 -3.12 15.44
N ALA A 260 4.33 -3.65 14.83
CA ALA A 260 3.85 -3.21 13.54
C ALA A 260 3.26 -1.78 13.58
N LEU A 261 2.58 -1.36 14.66
CA LEU A 261 2.15 0.04 14.86
C LEU A 261 3.36 0.98 14.91
N ILE A 262 4.41 0.61 15.65
CA ILE A 262 5.67 1.37 15.74
C ILE A 262 6.31 1.49 14.35
N TYR A 263 6.38 0.39 13.59
CA TYR A 263 6.88 0.38 12.22
C TYR A 263 6.08 1.32 11.30
N VAL A 264 4.75 1.22 11.30
CA VAL A 264 3.87 2.10 10.49
C VAL A 264 4.01 3.57 10.89
N PHE A 265 4.22 3.85 12.18
CA PHE A 265 4.44 5.21 12.65
C PHE A 265 5.73 5.84 12.14
N PHE A 266 6.87 5.15 12.27
CA PHE A 266 8.17 5.75 11.91
C PHE A 266 8.57 5.59 10.43
N MET A 267 8.16 4.50 9.78
CA MET A 267 8.83 4.01 8.56
C MET A 267 7.91 3.91 7.33
N VAL A 268 6.58 3.99 7.53
CA VAL A 268 5.61 4.01 6.44
C VAL A 268 5.21 5.47 6.14
N PRO A 269 5.60 6.04 4.98
CA PRO A 269 5.09 7.33 4.54
C PRO A 269 3.61 7.23 4.15
N GLU A 270 2.92 8.38 4.07
CA GLU A 270 1.68 8.42 3.29
C GLU A 270 2.04 8.48 1.81
N ILE A 271 1.33 7.72 0.99
CA ILE A 271 1.58 7.53 -0.45
C ILE A 271 0.31 7.59 -1.28
N SER A 272 -0.87 7.67 -0.66
CA SER A 272 -2.13 7.94 -1.37
C SER A 272 -2.02 9.23 -2.19
N GLY A 273 -2.32 9.13 -3.49
CA GLY A 273 -2.31 10.26 -4.43
C GLY A 273 -0.98 10.59 -5.10
N LEU A 274 0.10 9.84 -4.83
CA LEU A 274 1.42 10.08 -5.45
C LEU A 274 1.64 9.26 -6.73
N SER A 275 2.43 9.80 -7.65
CA SER A 275 2.92 9.07 -8.83
C SER A 275 4.00 8.04 -8.45
N VAL A 276 4.25 7.07 -9.32
CA VAL A 276 5.29 6.03 -9.12
C VAL A 276 6.68 6.65 -9.01
N GLU A 277 6.91 7.76 -9.72
CA GLU A 277 8.16 8.52 -9.74
C GLU A 277 8.36 9.33 -8.45
N GLU A 278 7.28 9.90 -7.89
CA GLU A 278 7.29 10.59 -6.59
C GLU A 278 7.54 9.61 -5.44
N ILE A 279 6.95 8.41 -5.52
CA ILE A 279 7.21 7.29 -4.60
C ILE A 279 8.69 6.90 -4.66
N ASP A 280 9.30 6.83 -5.85
CA ASP A 280 10.74 6.57 -5.99
C ASP A 280 11.62 7.65 -5.33
N TYR A 281 11.21 8.93 -5.41
CA TYR A 281 11.87 10.04 -4.72
C TYR A 281 11.79 9.92 -3.19
N LEU A 282 10.63 9.54 -2.65
CA LEU A 282 10.45 9.29 -1.21
C LEU A 282 11.46 8.29 -0.64
N PHE A 283 11.79 7.24 -1.40
CA PHE A 283 12.72 6.17 -1.00
C PHE A 283 14.20 6.46 -1.26
N LYS A 284 14.56 7.57 -1.91
CA LYS A 284 15.98 7.98 -2.09
C LYS A 284 16.62 8.53 -0.79
N GLY A 285 15.84 9.14 0.10
CA GLY A 285 16.31 9.73 1.36
C GLY A 285 16.40 8.76 2.57
N SER A 286 16.80 9.29 3.73
CA SER A 286 16.92 8.51 4.99
C SER A 286 15.57 7.95 5.49
N TRP A 287 15.57 6.69 5.93
CA TRP A 287 14.42 5.85 6.24
C TRP A 287 13.49 6.42 7.33
N PHE A 288 14.03 6.78 8.50
CA PHE A 288 13.28 7.30 9.65
C PHE A 288 12.52 8.63 9.40
N ASN A 289 12.79 9.31 8.29
CA ASN A 289 12.15 10.57 7.94
C ASN A 289 11.32 10.48 6.64
N ALA A 290 11.04 9.27 6.12
CA ALA A 290 10.19 9.10 4.93
C ALA A 290 8.81 9.75 5.12
N TYR A 291 8.16 9.53 6.26
CA TYR A 291 6.90 10.20 6.61
C TYR A 291 7.01 11.74 6.63
N LYS A 292 8.13 12.29 7.11
CA LYS A 292 8.36 13.76 7.09
C LYS A 292 8.61 14.31 5.69
N ARG A 293 9.11 13.50 4.75
CA ARG A 293 9.25 13.89 3.33
C ARG A 293 7.91 13.89 2.61
N ALA A 294 7.05 12.90 2.86
CA ALA A 294 5.69 12.87 2.28
C ALA A 294 4.89 14.13 2.67
N ARG A 295 5.04 14.58 3.93
CA ARG A 295 4.47 15.84 4.44
C ARG A 295 5.11 17.14 3.91
N ARG A 296 6.11 17.07 3.04
CA ARG A 296 6.83 18.24 2.48
C ARG A 296 6.81 18.25 0.94
N HIS A 297 5.97 17.43 0.30
CA HIS A 297 5.86 17.44 -1.16
C HIS A 297 4.89 18.56 -1.60
N PRO A 298 5.30 19.50 -2.49
CA PRO A 298 4.48 20.68 -2.83
C PRO A 298 3.16 20.39 -3.55
N VAL A 299 2.92 19.15 -3.95
CA VAL A 299 1.74 18.75 -4.73
C VAL A 299 0.46 18.70 -3.87
N ILE A 300 0.59 18.51 -2.55
CA ILE A 300 -0.57 18.56 -1.64
C ILE A 300 -1.11 19.99 -1.54
N ASP A 301 -0.23 20.99 -1.44
CA ASP A 301 -0.61 22.40 -1.32
C ASP A 301 -1.31 22.92 -2.61
N SER A 302 -0.91 22.40 -3.78
CA SER A 302 -1.45 22.83 -5.08
C SER A 302 -2.92 22.46 -5.34
N VAL A 303 -3.51 21.55 -4.55
CA VAL A 303 -4.93 21.17 -4.65
C VAL A 303 -5.81 21.97 -3.68
N GLU A 304 -5.28 22.43 -2.54
CA GLU A 304 -6.02 23.28 -1.60
C GLU A 304 -5.98 24.78 -1.98
N ASP A 305 -4.85 25.30 -2.48
CA ASP A 305 -4.73 26.71 -2.91
C ASP A 305 -5.36 27.01 -4.29
N GLY A 306 -5.92 26.00 -4.96
CA GLY A 306 -6.59 26.12 -6.28
C GLY A 306 -7.87 26.96 -6.30
N LYS A 307 -8.31 27.52 -5.17
CA LYS A 307 -9.43 28.48 -5.08
C LYS A 307 -8.97 29.75 -4.35
N ASN A 308 -8.93 30.85 -5.09
CA ASN A 308 -8.49 32.19 -4.69
C ASN A 308 -6.98 32.41 -4.54
N LYS A 309 -6.28 32.58 -5.67
CA LYS A 309 -5.53 33.81 -5.99
C LYS A 309 -5.22 33.90 -7.48
N LEU A 310 -5.53 35.05 -8.08
CA LEU A 310 -4.89 35.48 -9.33
C LEU A 310 -3.44 35.88 -8.99
N PRO A 311 -2.47 35.65 -9.88
CA PRO A 311 -1.07 35.98 -9.61
C PRO A 311 -0.85 37.50 -9.62
N GLU A 312 -0.36 38.05 -8.51
CA GLU A 312 0.26 39.39 -8.50
C GLU A 312 1.70 39.30 -9.02
N GLU A 313 2.09 40.21 -9.91
CA GLU A 313 3.43 40.23 -10.49
C GLU A 313 4.51 40.70 -9.50
N PRO A 314 5.74 40.15 -9.57
CA PRO A 314 6.81 40.50 -8.64
C PRO A 314 7.56 41.77 -9.06
N GLY A 315 7.12 42.91 -8.51
CA GLY A 315 8.05 43.96 -8.08
C GLY A 315 7.89 45.36 -8.68
N SER A 316 7.46 46.30 -7.83
CA SER A 316 8.29 47.48 -7.55
C SER A 316 8.07 47.95 -6.11
N LYS A 317 9.13 48.36 -5.43
CA LYS A 317 9.04 49.14 -4.19
C LYS A 317 9.68 50.49 -4.44
N ASN A 318 8.96 51.53 -4.00
CA ASN A 318 9.40 52.91 -3.85
C ASN A 318 9.67 53.69 -5.15
N LEU A 319 8.74 54.58 -5.50
CA LEU A 319 9.06 56.01 -5.70
C LEU A 319 7.82 56.89 -5.44
N VAL A 320 8.08 57.96 -4.71
CA VAL A 320 7.23 59.01 -4.10
C VAL A 320 6.06 59.53 -4.98
N PRO A 321 4.90 59.91 -4.39
CA PRO A 321 3.79 60.51 -5.13
C PRO A 321 4.00 62.01 -5.42
N GLN A 322 3.98 62.39 -6.71
CA GLN A 322 3.71 63.77 -7.14
C GLN A 322 2.94 63.76 -8.47
N LEU A 323 1.69 64.24 -8.44
CA LEU A 323 1.02 64.77 -9.63
C LEU A 323 -0.14 65.68 -9.20
N SER A 324 0.17 66.96 -9.06
CA SER A 324 -0.79 68.02 -8.78
C SER A 324 -0.97 68.94 -10.00
N LEU A 325 -2.10 68.76 -10.69
CA LEU A 325 -2.83 69.79 -11.45
C LEU A 325 -2.16 70.42 -12.69
N VAL A 326 -2.97 71.21 -13.42
CA VAL A 326 -2.62 72.06 -14.59
C VAL A 326 -2.48 71.25 -15.90
N LYS A 327 -3.29 71.45 -16.97
CA LYS A 327 -4.37 72.43 -17.25
C LYS A 327 -5.33 71.89 -18.34
N GLY A 328 -6.55 72.40 -18.35
CA GLY A 328 -7.43 72.46 -19.53
C GLY A 328 -8.01 73.88 -19.63
N ASN A 329 -8.46 74.29 -20.82
CA ASN A 329 -8.82 75.68 -21.23
C ASN A 329 -7.60 76.63 -21.27
N GLU A 330 -7.35 77.51 -22.26
CA GLU A 330 -8.03 78.01 -23.50
C GLU A 330 -6.88 78.57 -24.43
N LEU A 331 -6.99 78.99 -25.71
CA LEU A 331 -8.08 79.31 -26.67
C LEU A 331 -7.52 79.24 -28.15
N ASP A 332 -8.25 79.80 -29.12
CA ASP A 332 -7.85 80.35 -30.45
C ASP A 332 -7.17 79.50 -31.56
N GLU A 333 -7.99 79.11 -32.55
CA GLU A 333 -7.95 79.45 -34.00
C GLU A 333 -6.61 79.67 -34.80
N PRO A 334 -6.62 79.51 -36.15
CA PRO A 334 -7.32 78.52 -36.98
C PRO A 334 -6.46 78.00 -38.17
N LEU A 335 -7.14 77.37 -39.15
CA LEU A 335 -6.78 77.23 -40.57
C LEU A 335 -5.93 76.06 -41.09
N LYS A 336 -6.50 75.49 -42.17
CA LYS A 336 -5.87 75.06 -43.44
C LYS A 336 -5.57 73.57 -43.70
N THR A 337 -6.61 72.96 -44.30
CA THR A 337 -6.61 72.40 -45.68
C THR A 337 -5.82 71.13 -45.99
N PHE A 338 -6.59 70.14 -46.51
CA PHE A 338 -6.23 69.12 -47.51
C PHE A 338 -5.10 68.13 -47.10
N ARG A 339 -5.21 66.83 -47.34
CA ARG A 339 -5.92 66.16 -48.45
C ARG A 339 -6.27 64.71 -48.09
#